data_AF-A0A433P781-F1
#
_entry.id   AF-A0A433P781-F1
#
_cell.length_a   1.000
_cell.length_b   1.000
_cell.length_c   1.000
_cell.angle_alpha   90.00
_cell.angle_beta   90.00
_cell.angle_gamma   90.00
#
_symmetry.space_group_name_H-M   'P 1'
#
loop_
_entity.id
_entity.type
_entity.pdbx_description
1 polymer ?
#
loop_
_entity_poly.entity_id
_entity_poly.type
_entity_poly.pdbx_seq_one_letter_code
_entity_poly.pdbx_strand_id
1 'polypeptide(L)'
;MHWMKKRLILSDILIRDGTSLPSYGFELAVSANEKIFDEHCERAEKYGKLHKCQMLMVNLCPKVRLHGYFGGRPYALTPVNVVVDPKEKQGIIKYTDRNEPVSISGSDWDMLFTV
;
A
#
# COMPACT_ATOMS: atom_id res chain seq x y z
N MET A 1 1.57 -36.25 -10.07
CA MET A 1 1.25 -34.86 -10.47
C MET A 1 1.04 -34.03 -9.20
N HIS A 2 2.12 -33.44 -8.68
CA HIS A 2 2.12 -32.78 -7.38
C HIS A 2 1.72 -31.30 -7.57
N TRP A 3 0.57 -30.91 -7.02
CA TRP A 3 0.09 -29.54 -7.05
C TRP A 3 0.97 -28.65 -6.17
N MET A 4 1.96 -27.97 -6.74
CA MET A 4 2.53 -26.77 -6.12
C MET A 4 1.52 -25.63 -6.29
N LYS A 5 0.64 -25.47 -5.29
CA LYS A 5 -0.14 -24.26 -5.10
C LYS A 5 0.81 -23.06 -5.15
N LYS A 6 0.62 -22.16 -6.12
CA LYS A 6 1.33 -20.88 -6.25
C LYS A 6 1.43 -20.18 -4.88
N ARG A 7 2.59 -20.29 -4.23
CA ARG A 7 3.02 -19.35 -3.21
C ARG A 7 3.76 -18.24 -3.93
N LEU A 8 3.06 -17.15 -4.17
CA LEU A 8 3.67 -15.83 -4.25
C LEU A 8 2.90 -14.98 -3.26
N ILE A 9 3.34 -15.12 -2.01
CA ILE A 9 2.98 -14.24 -0.91
C ILE A 9 4.02 -13.12 -1.01
N LEU A 10 3.68 -12.02 -1.67
CA LEU A 10 4.56 -10.87 -1.76
C LEU A 10 3.92 -9.73 -1.01
N SER A 11 4.11 -9.70 0.31
CA SER A 11 4.31 -8.40 0.95
C SER A 11 5.76 -8.04 0.71
N ASP A 12 5.97 -6.86 0.15
CA ASP A 12 7.28 -6.44 -0.35
C ASP A 12 8.28 -6.25 0.78
N ILE A 13 7.81 -5.85 1.98
CA ILE A 13 8.67 -5.60 3.13
C ILE A 13 7.99 -6.05 4.43
N LEU A 14 8.68 -6.84 5.25
CA LEU A 14 8.32 -7.14 6.65
C LEU A 14 9.39 -6.54 7.56
N ILE A 15 9.00 -5.58 8.39
CA ILE A 15 9.86 -4.96 9.40
C ILE A 15 9.49 -5.56 10.75
N ARG A 16 10.49 -6.14 11.41
CA ARG A 16 10.36 -6.64 12.78
C ARG A 16 11.65 -6.37 13.54
N ASP A 17 11.52 -5.83 14.74
CA ASP A 17 12.62 -5.61 15.66
C ASP A 17 13.03 -6.91 16.40
N GLY A 18 12.16 -7.94 16.36
CA GLY A 18 12.44 -9.25 16.93
C GLY A 18 12.37 -9.32 18.47
N THR A 19 12.12 -8.19 19.16
CA THR A 19 12.09 -8.16 20.62
C THR A 19 10.82 -7.56 21.21
N SER A 20 10.47 -6.31 20.90
CA SER A 20 9.49 -5.53 21.69
C SER A 20 8.52 -4.69 20.87
N LEU A 21 8.86 -4.34 19.62
CA LEU A 21 8.00 -3.54 18.77
C LEU A 21 7.03 -4.41 17.94
N PRO A 22 5.83 -3.89 17.61
CA PRO A 22 4.94 -4.54 16.66
C PRO A 22 5.68 -4.81 15.34
N SER A 23 5.41 -5.97 14.74
CA SER A 23 5.87 -6.24 13.38
C SER A 23 4.96 -5.50 12.40
N TYR A 24 5.55 -4.94 11.35
CA TYR A 24 4.85 -4.22 10.29
C TYR A 24 5.11 -4.88 8.94
N GLY A 25 4.06 -5.23 8.22
CA GLY A 25 4.14 -5.67 6.83
C GLY A 25 3.63 -4.59 5.88
N PHE A 26 4.27 -4.49 4.72
CA PHE A 26 3.94 -3.53 3.67
C PHE A 26 3.63 -4.29 2.38
N GLU A 27 2.48 -3.99 1.80
CA GLU A 27 2.13 -4.36 0.43
C GLU A 27 2.25 -3.10 -0.42
N LEU A 28 3.09 -3.11 -1.45
CA LEU A 28 3.19 -2.05 -2.44
C LEU A 28 2.37 -2.43 -3.67
N ALA A 29 1.48 -1.56 -4.09
CA ALA A 29 0.67 -1.73 -5.29
C ALA A 29 0.75 -0.51 -6.19
N VAL A 30 0.59 -0.73 -7.49
CA VAL A 30 0.25 0.31 -8.46
C VAL A 30 -1.07 -0.12 -9.09
N SER A 31 -2.19 0.22 -8.46
CA SER A 31 -3.51 -0.16 -8.94
C SER A 31 -4.29 1.05 -9.44
N ALA A 32 -4.81 0.94 -10.65
CA ALA A 32 -5.77 1.89 -11.22
C ALA A 32 -7.22 1.34 -11.20
N ASN A 33 -7.47 0.22 -10.50
CA ASN A 33 -8.75 -0.48 -10.50
C ASN A 33 -9.14 -0.96 -9.08
N GLU A 34 -10.38 -0.69 -8.66
CA GLU A 34 -11.01 -1.11 -7.40
C GLU A 34 -10.83 -2.61 -7.13
N LYS A 35 -11.13 -3.46 -8.11
CA LYS A 35 -11.05 -4.91 -7.95
C LYS A 35 -9.62 -5.36 -7.67
N ILE A 36 -8.65 -4.82 -8.41
CA ILE A 36 -7.24 -5.16 -8.22
C ILE A 36 -6.77 -4.66 -6.85
N PHE A 37 -7.21 -3.46 -6.44
CA PHE A 37 -6.92 -2.92 -5.11
C PHE A 37 -7.47 -3.83 -4.00
N ASP A 38 -8.71 -4.32 -4.13
CA ASP A 38 -9.32 -5.24 -3.18
C ASP A 38 -8.58 -6.57 -3.09
N GLU A 39 -8.11 -7.10 -4.21
CA GLU A 39 -7.30 -8.32 -4.27
C GLU A 39 -5.94 -8.14 -3.56
N HIS A 40 -5.29 -6.97 -3.71
CA HIS A 40 -4.08 -6.63 -2.93
C HIS A 40 -4.40 -6.56 -1.44
N CYS A 41 -5.50 -5.92 -1.06
CA CYS A 41 -5.91 -5.84 0.35
C CYS A 41 -6.18 -7.24 0.93
N GLU A 42 -6.83 -8.15 0.19
CA GLU A 42 -7.07 -9.52 0.67
C GLU A 42 -5.77 -10.29 0.92
N ARG A 43 -4.77 -10.11 0.05
CA ARG A 43 -3.47 -10.75 0.22
C ARG A 43 -2.74 -10.19 1.43
N ALA A 44 -2.72 -8.86 1.58
CA ALA A 44 -2.11 -8.20 2.72
C ALA A 44 -2.76 -8.64 4.04
N GLU A 45 -4.09 -8.73 4.12
CA GLU A 45 -4.79 -9.25 5.30
C GLU A 45 -4.40 -10.70 5.63
N LYS A 46 -4.29 -11.57 4.63
CA LYS A 46 -3.83 -12.96 4.80
C LYS A 46 -2.39 -13.00 5.32
N TYR A 47 -1.54 -12.10 4.84
CA TYR A 47 -0.15 -11.97 5.30
C TYR A 47 -0.06 -11.51 6.75
N GLY A 48 -0.78 -10.45 7.11
CA GLY A 48 -0.84 -9.91 8.47
C GLY A 48 -1.23 -10.97 9.50
N LYS A 49 -2.23 -11.79 9.17
CA LYS A 49 -2.65 -12.93 10.00
C LYS A 49 -1.57 -14.00 10.12
N LEU A 50 -0.92 -14.35 9.01
CA LEU A 50 0.13 -15.38 8.98
C LEU A 50 1.34 -14.99 9.84
N HIS A 51 1.76 -13.72 9.75
CA HIS A 51 2.97 -13.22 10.40
C HIS A 51 2.71 -12.48 11.72
N LYS A 52 1.43 -12.38 12.14
CA LYS A 52 0.99 -11.63 13.32
C LYS A 52 1.53 -10.19 13.33
N CYS A 53 1.42 -9.52 12.19
CA CYS A 53 1.89 -8.15 11.99
C CYS A 53 0.76 -7.19 11.63
N GLN A 54 0.98 -5.91 11.89
CA GLN A 54 0.14 -4.82 11.39
C GLN A 54 0.46 -4.58 9.93
N MET A 55 -0.57 -4.45 9.09
CA MET A 55 -0.40 -4.32 7.64
C MET A 55 -0.71 -2.90 7.18
N LEU A 56 0.21 -2.34 6.40
CA LEU A 56 -0.02 -1.14 5.60
C LEU A 56 -0.08 -1.52 4.12
N MET A 57 -1.13 -1.08 3.43
CA MET A 57 -1.25 -1.23 1.99
C MET A 57 -0.93 0.12 1.35
N VAL A 58 0.20 0.21 0.66
CA VAL A 58 0.66 1.42 0.00
C VAL A 58 0.35 1.31 -1.49
N ASN A 59 -0.60 2.10 -1.96
CA ASN A 59 -0.95 2.18 -3.37
C ASN A 59 -0.38 3.46 -3.97
N LEU A 60 0.55 3.31 -4.91
CA LEU A 60 1.12 4.43 -5.66
C LEU A 60 0.15 4.79 -6.80
N CYS A 61 -0.40 6.00 -6.73
CA CYS A 61 -1.35 6.51 -7.71
C CYS A 61 -0.65 7.45 -8.69
N PRO A 62 -0.60 7.13 -10.00
CA PRO A 62 0.03 7.99 -11.00
C PRO A 62 -0.83 9.22 -11.39
N LYS A 63 -2.01 9.38 -10.77
CA LYS A 63 -2.95 10.48 -11.07
C LYS A 63 -3.58 11.01 -9.80
N VAL A 64 -3.53 12.33 -9.62
CA VAL A 64 -4.06 13.02 -8.42
C VAL A 64 -5.52 12.70 -8.15
N ARG A 65 -6.36 12.60 -9.19
CA ARG A 65 -7.78 12.24 -9.02
C ARG A 65 -8.02 10.87 -8.36
N LEU A 66 -7.02 9.98 -8.33
CA LEU A 66 -7.14 8.66 -7.71
C LEU A 66 -6.73 8.66 -6.23
N HIS A 67 -6.31 9.80 -5.65
CA HIS A 67 -5.87 9.88 -4.25
C HIS A 67 -6.95 9.42 -3.24
N GLY A 68 -8.23 9.64 -3.54
CA GLY A 68 -9.36 9.18 -2.72
C GLY A 68 -9.93 7.84 -3.15
N TYR A 69 -9.33 7.18 -4.13
CA TYR A 69 -9.84 5.95 -4.70
C TYR A 69 -9.31 4.76 -3.92
N PHE A 70 -10.15 4.27 -3.01
CA PHE A 70 -9.96 3.01 -2.29
C PHE A 70 -10.92 1.97 -2.88
N GLY A 71 -10.64 0.69 -2.69
CA GLY A 71 -11.54 -0.35 -3.18
C GLY A 71 -12.90 -0.37 -2.45
N GLY A 72 -13.77 -1.29 -2.85
CA GLY A 72 -15.20 -1.22 -2.50
C GLY A 72 -15.59 -1.92 -1.19
N ARG A 73 -14.65 -2.57 -0.50
CA ARG A 73 -14.92 -3.41 0.67
C ARG A 73 -14.23 -2.90 1.93
N PRO A 74 -14.72 -3.27 3.13
CA PRO A 74 -13.98 -3.00 4.37
C PRO A 74 -12.71 -3.84 4.45
N TYR A 75 -11.68 -3.28 5.11
CA TYR A 75 -10.38 -3.89 5.29
C TYR A 75 -9.98 -3.96 6.77
N ALA A 76 -9.26 -5.02 7.14
CA ALA A 76 -8.59 -5.19 8.42
C ALA A 76 -7.11 -4.78 8.36
N LEU A 77 -6.80 -3.73 7.59
CA LEU A 77 -5.48 -3.12 7.41
C LEU A 77 -5.64 -1.61 7.20
N THR A 78 -4.53 -0.88 7.14
CA THR A 78 -4.54 0.56 6.83
C THR A 78 -4.12 0.77 5.36
N PRO A 79 -5.06 1.05 4.44
CA PRO A 79 -4.75 1.46 3.08
C PRO A 79 -4.31 2.92 3.04
N VAL A 80 -3.28 3.16 2.24
CA VAL A 80 -2.61 4.44 2.05
C VAL A 80 -2.44 4.64 0.55
N ASN A 81 -3.03 5.70 0.02
CA ASN A 81 -2.74 6.16 -1.34
C ASN A 81 -1.62 7.20 -1.26
N VAL A 82 -0.52 6.94 -1.97
CA VAL A 82 0.55 7.91 -2.18
C VAL A 82 0.41 8.42 -3.60
N VAL A 83 0.21 9.72 -3.73
CA VAL A 83 -0.01 10.39 -5.00
C VAL A 83 1.14 11.33 -5.23
N VAL A 84 1.70 11.26 -6.43
CA VAL A 84 2.74 12.19 -6.86
C VAL A 84 2.15 13.05 -7.97
N ASP A 85 2.14 14.36 -7.76
CA ASP A 85 1.88 15.31 -8.83
C ASP A 85 3.21 15.71 -9.49
N PRO A 86 3.52 15.20 -10.69
CA PRO A 86 4.78 15.52 -11.37
C PRO A 86 4.85 16.98 -11.83
N LYS A 87 3.73 17.70 -11.92
CA LYS A 87 3.70 19.13 -12.29
C LYS A 87 3.98 20.02 -11.08
N GLU A 88 3.33 19.70 -9.96
CA GLU A 88 3.41 20.49 -8.74
C GLU A 88 4.61 20.10 -7.86
N LYS A 89 5.35 19.03 -8.23
CA LYS A 89 6.46 18.43 -7.46
C LYS A 89 6.08 18.16 -6.00
N GLN A 90 4.82 17.79 -5.78
CA GLN A 90 4.25 17.57 -4.46
C GLN A 90 3.76 16.13 -4.36
N GLY A 91 4.12 15.48 -3.25
CA GLY A 91 3.58 14.19 -2.85
C GLY A 91 2.44 14.40 -1.87
N ILE A 92 1.36 13.62 -1.99
CA ILE A 92 0.25 13.62 -1.06
C ILE A 92 0.05 12.19 -0.56
N ILE A 93 -0.03 12.02 0.76
CA ILE A 93 -0.41 10.77 1.41
C ILE A 93 -1.86 10.91 1.88
N LYS A 94 -2.72 10.00 1.44
CA LYS A 94 -4.10 9.90 1.91
C LYS A 94 -4.35 8.53 2.52
N TYR A 95 -4.87 8.55 3.74
CA TYR A 95 -5.28 7.35 4.44
C TYR A 95 -6.77 7.11 4.20
N THR A 96 -7.21 5.84 4.22
CA THR A 96 -8.65 5.53 4.10
C THR A 96 -9.45 6.06 5.30
N ASP A 97 -8.82 6.13 6.47
CA ASP A 97 -9.43 6.41 7.77
C ASP A 97 -9.20 7.86 8.25
N ARG A 98 -8.51 8.68 7.45
CA ARG A 98 -8.26 10.10 7.76
C ARG A 98 -8.76 10.98 6.63
N ASN A 99 -9.53 12.01 7.00
CA ASN A 99 -10.07 12.96 6.03
C ASN A 99 -9.02 13.96 5.54
N GLU A 100 -8.03 14.29 6.37
CA GLU A 100 -6.99 15.25 6.02
C GLU A 100 -5.79 14.56 5.36
N PRO A 101 -5.46 14.90 4.10
CA PRO A 101 -4.26 14.41 3.45
C PRO A 101 -3.01 15.00 4.10
N VAL A 102 -1.94 14.22 4.16
CA VAL A 102 -0.63 14.69 4.60
C VAL A 102 0.18 15.10 3.37
N SER A 103 0.55 16.37 3.31
CA SER A 103 1.44 16.88 2.27
C SER A 103 2.88 16.47 2.55
N ILE A 104 3.56 15.91 1.56
CA ILE A 104 4.99 15.67 1.57
C ILE A 104 5.65 16.91 0.96
N SER A 105 6.19 17.78 1.81
CA SER A 105 6.97 18.94 1.40
C SER A 105 8.43 18.76 1.78
N GLY A 106 9.34 18.97 0.83
CA GLY A 106 10.77 19.14 1.13
C GLY A 106 11.63 17.89 0.98
N SER A 107 11.61 17.23 -0.18
CA SER A 107 12.63 16.22 -0.45
C SER A 107 12.83 16.04 -1.94
N ASP A 108 14.10 15.90 -2.33
CA ASP A 108 14.58 15.51 -3.66
C ASP A 108 14.17 14.05 -3.96
N TRP A 109 12.87 13.75 -3.91
CA TRP A 109 12.37 12.43 -4.26
C TRP A 109 12.48 12.23 -5.77
N ASP A 110 13.57 11.59 -6.20
CA ASP A 110 13.70 11.03 -7.53
C ASP A 110 12.85 9.74 -7.62
N MET A 111 11.55 9.90 -7.88
CA MET A 111 10.71 8.76 -8.25
C MET A 111 10.79 8.53 -9.76
N LEU A 112 11.64 7.57 -10.15
CA LEU A 112 11.78 7.11 -11.53
C LEU A 112 10.59 6.23 -11.91
N PHE A 113 9.50 6.83 -12.40
CA PHE A 113 8.49 6.09 -13.16
C PHE A 113 8.95 6.03 -14.62
N THR A 114 9.64 4.95 -15.00
CA THR A 114 9.89 4.68 -16.43
C THR A 114 8.55 4.34 -17.08
N VAL A 115 8.14 5.16 -18.06
CA VAL A 115 6.92 4.99 -18.87
C VAL A 115 7.05 3.80 -19.81
#